data_AF-A0A934RMP5-F1
#
_entry.id   AF-A0A934RMP5-F1
#
_cell.length_a   1.000
_cell.length_b   1.000
_cell.length_c   1.000
_cell.angle_alpha   90.00
_cell.angle_beta   90.00
_cell.angle_gamma   90.00
#
_symmetry.space_group_name_H-M   'P 1'
#
loop_
_entity.id
_entity.type
_entity.pdbx_description
1 polymer ?
#
loop_
_entity_poly.entity_id
_entity_poly.type
_entity_poly.pdbx_seq_one_letter_code
_entity_poly.pdbx_strand_id
1 'polypeptide(L)'
;MKPIFLPAFAFALLFASPSAVGQEAERAEVSQTERRLIHPLLVAPLDPEKLLQAVAEHESNDQNNDHLMWLILRAAIEKRQDYRPLLEVKKLRKTQNLRLALAAYRYNLEGREKVLDPILAQLATEEIGADTDSIVILSVLNEWDRSVRAFRKHFIRTDGTGGEAKRTFLATRAFLYPEKYAEMRDALEAPIKWPQPLMPAGKEEQDSLGK
;
A
#
# COMPACT_ATOMS: atom_id res chain seq x y z
N MET A 1 48.92 55.14 -25.77
CA MET A 1 48.44 55.73 -24.51
C MET A 1 47.44 56.83 -24.83
N LYS A 2 46.15 56.55 -24.58
CA LYS A 2 44.98 57.44 -24.62
C LYS A 2 43.82 56.70 -23.89
N PRO A 3 42.81 57.41 -23.35
CA PRO A 3 42.37 57.24 -21.97
C PRO A 3 41.13 56.37 -21.76
N ILE A 4 40.96 56.05 -20.48
CA ILE A 4 39.84 55.41 -19.79
C ILE A 4 38.51 56.15 -20.05
N PHE A 5 37.46 55.39 -20.36
CA PHE A 5 36.05 55.81 -20.29
C PHE A 5 35.21 54.62 -19.78
N LEU A 6 34.81 54.68 -18.52
CA LEU A 6 33.55 54.15 -17.99
C LEU A 6 32.57 55.34 -17.99
N PRO A 7 31.25 55.17 -18.21
CA PRO A 7 30.41 54.39 -17.29
C PRO A 7 29.11 53.78 -17.86
N ALA A 8 28.36 53.16 -16.94
CA ALA A 8 26.90 53.18 -16.81
C ALA A 8 26.13 51.88 -17.13
N PHE A 9 25.59 51.32 -16.04
CA PHE A 9 24.25 50.75 -15.91
C PHE A 9 23.86 49.54 -16.78
N ALA A 10 23.95 48.35 -16.17
CA ALA A 10 22.97 47.30 -16.39
C ALA A 10 22.59 46.68 -15.04
N PHE A 11 21.47 47.18 -14.50
CA PHE A 11 20.77 46.67 -13.35
C PHE A 11 20.06 45.37 -13.80
N ALA A 12 20.71 44.22 -13.63
CA ALA A 12 20.04 42.93 -13.85
C ALA A 12 19.20 42.63 -12.60
N LEU A 13 17.92 42.98 -12.70
CA LEU A 13 16.85 42.56 -11.80
C LEU A 13 16.91 41.05 -11.60
N LEU A 14 17.13 40.64 -10.35
CA LEU A 14 16.69 39.34 -9.86
C LEU A 14 15.19 39.22 -10.15
N PHE A 15 14.83 38.43 -11.16
CA PHE A 15 13.53 37.76 -11.13
C PHE A 15 13.64 36.69 -10.05
N ALA A 16 13.34 37.09 -8.81
CA ALA A 16 12.83 36.16 -7.81
C ALA A 16 11.57 35.54 -8.42
N SER A 17 11.70 34.32 -8.94
CA SER A 17 10.55 33.50 -9.29
C SER A 17 9.60 33.51 -8.09
N PRO A 18 8.31 33.82 -8.29
CA PRO A 18 7.34 33.80 -7.21
C PRO A 18 7.30 32.39 -6.63
N SER A 19 7.85 32.27 -5.43
CA SER A 19 7.46 31.39 -4.36
C SER A 19 6.81 30.08 -4.80
N ALA A 20 7.63 29.04 -4.93
CA ALA A 20 7.23 27.63 -4.81
C ALA A 20 6.69 27.27 -3.39
N VAL A 21 6.16 28.26 -2.67
CA VAL A 21 5.57 28.17 -1.32
C VAL A 21 4.04 28.10 -1.42
N GLY A 22 3.46 28.19 -2.63
CA GLY A 22 2.01 28.17 -2.87
C GLY A 22 1.42 26.89 -3.46
N GLN A 23 2.23 25.86 -3.76
CA GLN A 23 1.76 24.61 -4.38
C GLN A 23 1.91 23.35 -3.49
N GLU A 24 2.33 23.50 -2.23
CA GLU A 24 2.31 22.40 -1.25
C GLU A 24 0.98 22.29 -0.47
N ALA A 25 0.06 23.24 -0.65
CA ALA A 25 -1.14 23.39 0.19
C ALA A 25 -2.41 22.71 -0.35
N GLU A 26 -2.34 22.04 -1.50
CA GLU A 26 -3.42 21.17 -1.99
C GLU A 26 -2.93 19.72 -2.08
N ARG A 27 -2.14 19.29 -1.08
CA ARG A 27 -2.02 17.88 -0.79
C ARG A 27 -3.43 17.41 -0.42
N ALA A 28 -3.90 16.34 -1.05
CA ALA A 28 -5.08 15.62 -0.58
C ALA A 28 -4.78 15.15 0.86
N GLU A 29 -5.07 16.01 1.84
CA GLU A 29 -4.95 15.65 3.24
C GLU A 29 -5.92 14.50 3.44
N VAL A 30 -5.38 13.31 3.65
CA VAL A 30 -6.13 12.18 4.19
C VAL A 30 -6.92 12.72 5.38
N SER A 31 -8.24 12.68 5.27
CA SER A 31 -9.12 13.33 6.23
C SER A 31 -8.83 12.81 7.63
N GLN A 32 -9.09 13.61 8.66
CA GLN A 32 -8.87 13.18 10.05
C GLN A 32 -9.61 11.87 10.36
N THR A 33 -10.74 11.62 9.69
CA THR A 33 -11.51 10.37 9.77
C THR A 33 -10.75 9.20 9.16
N GLU A 34 -10.17 9.37 7.96
CA GLU A 34 -9.38 8.32 7.30
C GLU A 34 -8.07 8.03 8.02
N ARG A 35 -7.46 9.04 8.66
CA ARG A 35 -6.25 8.82 9.49
C ARG A 35 -6.49 7.85 10.65
N ARG A 36 -7.72 7.75 11.16
CA ARG A 36 -8.08 6.81 12.23
C ARG A 36 -8.09 5.35 11.76
N LEU A 37 -8.18 5.13 10.45
CA LEU A 37 -8.13 3.79 9.85
C LEU A 37 -6.70 3.27 9.71
N ILE A 38 -5.71 4.16 9.78
CA ILE A 38 -4.30 3.80 9.59
C ILE A 38 -3.75 3.30 10.91
N HIS A 39 -3.10 2.15 10.87
CA HIS A 39 -2.50 1.56 12.07
C HIS A 39 -1.45 2.52 12.68
N PRO A 40 -1.49 2.80 14.00
CA PRO A 40 -0.62 3.79 14.63
C PRO A 40 0.89 3.56 14.40
N LEU A 41 1.33 2.31 14.35
CA LEU A 41 2.73 1.96 14.10
C LEU A 41 3.20 2.27 12.68
N LEU A 42 2.29 2.47 11.72
CA LEU A 42 2.66 2.94 10.38
C LEU A 42 2.92 4.46 10.36
N VAL A 43 2.39 5.21 11.32
CA VAL A 43 2.48 6.67 11.37
C VAL A 43 3.58 7.12 12.34
N ALA A 44 3.75 6.41 13.45
CA ALA A 44 4.78 6.71 14.44
C ALA A 44 6.21 6.51 13.87
N PRO A 45 7.18 7.35 14.26
CA PRO A 45 8.59 7.09 13.94
C PRO A 45 9.03 5.71 14.45
N LEU A 46 9.79 4.98 13.63
CA LEU A 46 10.34 3.70 14.06
C LEU A 46 11.52 3.92 15.00
N ASP A 47 11.35 3.43 16.22
CA ASP A 47 12.43 3.39 17.20
C ASP A 47 13.43 2.27 16.83
N PRO A 48 14.70 2.61 16.53
CA PRO A 48 15.74 1.67 16.13
C PRO A 48 15.84 0.43 17.03
N GLU A 49 15.79 0.65 18.34
CA GLU A 49 16.07 -0.37 19.34
C GLU A 49 14.86 -1.28 19.57
N LYS A 50 13.64 -0.73 19.49
CA LYS A 50 12.40 -1.47 19.75
C LYS A 50 12.20 -2.66 18.84
N LEU A 51 12.53 -2.56 17.54
CA LEU A 51 12.33 -3.69 16.62
C LEU A 51 13.29 -4.85 16.91
N LEU A 52 14.56 -4.56 17.17
CA LEU A 52 15.53 -5.61 17.50
C LEU A 52 15.23 -6.23 18.87
N GLN A 53 14.84 -5.41 19.84
CA GLN A 53 14.41 -5.88 21.16
C GLN A 53 13.16 -6.76 21.05
N ALA A 54 12.12 -6.31 20.34
CA ALA A 54 10.90 -7.08 20.12
C ALA A 54 11.18 -8.43 19.44
N VAL A 55 12.15 -8.48 18.52
CA VAL A 55 12.58 -9.74 17.88
C VAL A 55 13.34 -10.63 18.86
N ALA A 56 14.20 -10.07 19.71
CA ALA A 56 14.96 -10.82 20.69
C ALA A 56 14.03 -11.47 21.73
N GLU A 57 13.12 -10.67 22.30
CA GLU A 57 12.13 -11.05 23.32
C GLU A 57 10.91 -11.78 22.74
N HIS A 58 10.86 -11.98 21.42
CA HIS A 58 9.69 -12.54 20.76
C HIS A 58 9.31 -13.92 21.29
N GLU A 59 8.17 -13.96 21.98
CA GLU A 59 7.38 -15.15 22.24
C GLU A 59 6.26 -15.24 21.20
N SER A 60 6.14 -16.40 20.56
CA SER A 60 5.17 -16.63 19.48
C SER A 60 3.75 -16.77 20.03
N ASN A 61 3.00 -15.67 19.99
CA ASN A 61 1.55 -15.60 20.18
C ASN A 61 0.97 -14.54 19.24
N ASP A 62 -0.35 -14.54 19.06
CA ASP A 62 -1.02 -13.69 18.06
C ASP A 62 -0.73 -12.20 18.27
N GLN A 63 -0.86 -11.70 19.50
CA GLN A 63 -0.62 -10.29 19.81
C GLN A 63 0.83 -9.86 19.52
N ASN A 64 1.80 -10.69 19.89
CA ASN A 64 3.21 -10.42 19.63
C ASN A 64 3.56 -10.54 18.14
N ASN A 65 2.95 -11.50 17.44
CA ASN A 65 3.12 -11.67 16.00
C ASN A 65 2.59 -10.45 15.25
N ASP A 66 1.40 -9.96 15.60
CA ASP A 66 0.79 -8.79 14.98
C ASP A 66 1.60 -7.52 15.27
N HIS A 67 1.99 -7.31 16.52
CA HIS A 67 2.84 -6.18 16.88
C HIS A 67 4.14 -6.17 16.07
N LEU A 68 4.81 -7.33 15.97
CA LEU A 68 6.05 -7.47 15.23
C LEU A 68 5.86 -7.35 13.72
N MET A 69 4.75 -7.85 13.17
CA MET A 69 4.35 -7.64 11.78
C MET A 69 4.35 -6.15 11.46
N TRP A 70 3.65 -5.34 12.25
CA TRP A 70 3.56 -3.90 12.04
C TRP A 70 4.91 -3.17 12.13
N LEU A 71 5.78 -3.56 13.07
CA LEU A 71 7.13 -3.00 13.15
C LEU A 71 7.97 -3.33 11.90
N ILE A 72 7.86 -4.56 11.37
CA ILE A 72 8.53 -4.97 10.14
C ILE A 72 7.99 -4.18 8.94
N LEU A 73 6.67 -3.98 8.84
CA LEU A 73 6.07 -3.17 7.78
C LEU A 73 6.49 -1.70 7.87
N ARG A 74 6.62 -1.15 9.08
CA ARG A 74 7.16 0.20 9.27
C ARG A 74 8.62 0.29 8.80
N ALA A 75 9.45 -0.69 9.16
CA ALA A 75 10.83 -0.77 8.66
C ALA A 75 10.90 -0.88 7.12
N ALA A 76 9.91 -1.55 6.50
CA ALA A 76 9.76 -1.63 5.06
C ALA A 76 9.42 -0.29 4.41
N ILE A 77 8.48 0.45 4.98
CA ILE A 77 8.10 1.78 4.50
C ILE A 77 9.31 2.73 4.56
N GLU A 78 10.05 2.70 5.68
CA GLU A 78 11.26 3.50 5.87
C GLU A 78 12.49 2.95 5.11
N LYS A 79 12.41 1.76 4.49
CA LYS A 79 13.50 1.06 3.79
C LYS A 79 14.79 0.94 4.62
N ARG A 80 14.64 0.62 5.90
CA ARG A 80 15.69 0.63 6.92
C ARG A 80 16.69 -0.51 6.76
N GLN A 81 17.82 -0.25 6.12
CA GLN A 81 18.85 -1.27 5.82
C GLN A 81 19.47 -1.93 7.06
N ASP A 82 19.49 -1.23 8.18
CA ASP A 82 19.99 -1.69 9.48
C ASP A 82 19.23 -2.92 10.00
N TYR A 83 17.99 -3.15 9.57
CA TYR A 83 17.20 -4.33 9.92
C TYR A 83 17.28 -5.46 8.92
N ARG A 84 18.15 -5.39 7.91
CA ARG A 84 18.33 -6.49 6.95
C ARG A 84 18.59 -7.85 7.62
N PRO A 85 19.30 -7.97 8.76
CA PRO A 85 19.47 -9.23 9.48
C PRO A 85 18.16 -9.94 9.86
N LEU A 86 17.05 -9.20 10.01
CA LEU A 86 15.73 -9.79 10.28
C LEU A 86 15.29 -10.79 9.22
N LEU A 87 15.70 -10.57 7.97
CA LEU A 87 15.40 -11.48 6.87
C LEU A 87 15.94 -12.89 7.12
N GLU A 88 17.02 -13.03 7.90
CA GLU A 88 17.68 -14.31 8.17
C GLU A 88 17.17 -15.01 9.45
N VAL A 89 16.31 -14.34 10.23
CA VAL A 89 15.80 -14.89 11.48
C VAL A 89 14.73 -15.97 11.21
N LYS A 90 15.15 -17.24 11.28
CA LYS A 90 14.31 -18.41 10.96
C LYS A 90 12.99 -18.47 11.76
N LYS A 91 13.00 -18.07 13.04
CA LYS A 91 11.79 -18.13 13.89
C LYS A 91 10.65 -17.27 13.36
N LEU A 92 10.96 -16.11 12.76
CA LEU A 92 9.96 -15.20 12.20
C LEU A 92 9.27 -15.77 10.96
N ARG A 93 9.88 -16.73 10.28
CA ARG A 93 9.29 -17.36 9.08
C ARG A 93 8.28 -18.46 9.42
N LYS A 94 8.12 -18.81 10.69
CA LYS A 94 7.18 -19.87 11.15
C LYS A 94 5.73 -19.38 11.16
N THR A 95 5.52 -18.10 11.43
CA THR A 95 4.19 -17.48 11.45
C THR A 95 3.88 -16.87 10.08
N GLN A 96 2.65 -17.06 9.59
CA GLN A 96 2.25 -16.59 8.26
C GLN A 96 2.39 -15.07 8.12
N ASN A 97 1.77 -14.29 9.01
CA ASN A 97 1.79 -12.83 8.96
C ASN A 97 3.22 -12.25 8.95
N LEU A 98 4.09 -12.77 9.81
CA LEU A 98 5.51 -12.39 9.86
C LEU A 98 6.27 -12.79 8.59
N ARG A 99 6.03 -13.98 8.05
CA ARG A 99 6.63 -14.42 6.77
C ARG A 99 6.24 -13.50 5.62
N LEU A 100 4.98 -13.09 5.55
CA LEU A 100 4.47 -12.15 4.55
C LEU A 100 5.05 -10.74 4.75
N ALA A 101 5.15 -10.26 5.99
CA ALA A 101 5.74 -8.95 6.29
C ALA A 101 7.24 -8.91 5.95
N LEU A 102 7.98 -9.99 6.19
CA LEU A 102 9.37 -10.12 5.76
C LEU A 102 9.51 -10.12 4.23
N ALA A 103 8.54 -10.68 3.50
CA ALA A 103 8.51 -10.60 2.05
C ALA A 103 8.27 -9.14 1.59
N ALA A 104 7.31 -8.44 2.20
CA ALA A 104 7.09 -7.03 1.91
C ALA A 104 8.31 -6.16 2.23
N TYR A 105 8.98 -6.42 3.35
CA TYR A 105 10.22 -5.76 3.73
C TYR A 105 11.32 -5.99 2.69
N ARG A 106 11.56 -7.24 2.30
CA ARG A 106 12.53 -7.56 1.25
C ARG A 106 12.18 -6.90 -0.09
N TYR A 107 10.90 -6.84 -0.46
CA TYR A 107 10.47 -6.17 -1.68
C TYR A 107 10.79 -4.67 -1.63
N ASN A 108 10.42 -3.97 -0.54
CA ASN A 108 10.67 -2.54 -0.42
C ASN A 108 12.16 -2.17 -0.37
N LEU A 109 13.03 -3.08 0.10
CA LEU A 109 14.48 -2.92 0.07
C LEU A 109 15.10 -3.20 -1.31
N GLU A 110 14.68 -4.27 -1.98
CA GLU A 110 15.38 -4.83 -3.14
C GLU A 110 14.67 -4.60 -4.49
N GLY A 111 13.38 -4.25 -4.48
CA GLY A 111 12.56 -4.02 -5.68
C GLY A 111 12.32 -5.28 -6.53
N ARG A 112 12.59 -6.48 -6.01
CA ARG A 112 12.51 -7.73 -6.77
C ARG A 112 11.09 -8.26 -6.82
N GLU A 113 10.46 -8.23 -8.00
CA GLU A 113 9.07 -8.65 -8.19
C GLU A 113 8.74 -10.06 -7.69
N LYS A 114 9.65 -11.03 -7.82
CA LYS A 114 9.45 -12.41 -7.36
C LYS A 114 9.21 -12.52 -5.85
N VAL A 115 9.62 -11.51 -5.08
CA VAL A 115 9.40 -11.48 -3.64
C VAL A 115 7.92 -11.24 -3.28
N LEU A 116 7.11 -10.75 -4.22
CA LEU A 116 5.68 -10.56 -4.05
C LEU A 116 4.87 -11.85 -4.23
N ASP A 117 5.43 -12.84 -4.92
CA ASP A 117 4.73 -14.08 -5.27
C ASP A 117 4.15 -14.80 -4.04
N PRO A 118 4.85 -14.91 -2.89
CA PRO A 118 4.27 -15.50 -1.68
C PRO A 118 3.06 -14.75 -1.14
N ILE A 119 3.04 -13.41 -1.23
CA ILE A 119 1.93 -12.57 -0.73
C ILE A 119 0.71 -12.75 -1.63
N LEU A 120 0.93 -12.68 -2.95
CA LEU A 120 -0.15 -12.81 -3.93
C LEU A 120 -0.70 -14.25 -3.99
N ALA A 121 0.16 -15.25 -3.82
CA ALA A 121 -0.26 -16.64 -3.72
C ALA A 121 -1.09 -16.88 -2.45
N GLN A 122 -0.70 -16.30 -1.32
CA GLN A 122 -1.48 -16.39 -0.09
C GLN A 122 -2.86 -15.76 -0.25
N LEU A 123 -2.93 -14.53 -0.76
CA LEU A 123 -4.20 -13.84 -0.99
C LEU A 123 -5.14 -14.63 -1.92
N ALA A 124 -4.59 -15.34 -2.91
CA ALA A 124 -5.38 -16.17 -3.81
C ALA A 124 -6.03 -17.39 -3.12
N THR A 125 -5.57 -17.78 -1.93
CA THR A 125 -6.15 -18.87 -1.13
C THR A 125 -7.12 -18.40 -0.06
N GLU A 126 -7.17 -17.09 0.21
CA GLU A 126 -8.04 -16.50 1.20
C GLU A 126 -9.45 -16.27 0.64
N GLU A 127 -10.45 -16.25 1.52
CA GLU A 127 -11.84 -16.04 1.12
C GLU A 127 -12.03 -14.63 0.53
N ILE A 128 -12.73 -14.55 -0.60
CA ILE A 128 -13.06 -13.29 -1.27
C ILE A 128 -13.79 -12.37 -0.28
N GLY A 129 -13.27 -11.16 -0.12
CA GLY A 129 -13.84 -10.14 0.73
C GLY A 129 -13.49 -10.27 2.20
N ALA A 130 -12.69 -11.27 2.61
CA ALA A 130 -12.27 -11.44 3.99
C ALA A 130 -11.24 -10.40 4.43
N ASP A 131 -11.27 -10.09 5.73
CA ASP A 131 -10.20 -9.37 6.41
C ASP A 131 -8.98 -10.29 6.58
N THR A 132 -7.85 -9.90 6.00
CA THR A 132 -6.67 -10.77 5.84
C THR A 132 -5.37 -9.99 5.93
N ASP A 133 -4.35 -10.61 6.52
CA ASP A 133 -3.00 -10.03 6.61
C ASP A 133 -2.41 -9.75 5.23
N SER A 134 -2.72 -10.57 4.23
CA SER A 134 -2.22 -10.38 2.87
C SER A 134 -2.64 -9.04 2.29
N ILE A 135 -3.91 -8.62 2.49
CA ILE A 135 -4.38 -7.28 2.09
C ILE A 135 -3.67 -6.19 2.89
N VAL A 136 -3.58 -6.34 4.21
CA VAL A 136 -2.89 -5.38 5.08
C VAL A 136 -1.46 -5.15 4.60
N ILE A 137 -0.73 -6.22 4.30
CA ILE A 137 0.66 -6.18 3.86
C ILE A 137 0.78 -5.61 2.45
N LEU A 138 -0.14 -5.94 1.53
CA LEU A 138 -0.16 -5.31 0.21
C LEU A 138 -0.39 -3.81 0.30
N SER A 139 -1.09 -3.29 1.33
CA SER A 139 -1.38 -1.85 1.44
C SER A 139 -0.12 -0.97 1.62
N VAL A 140 0.99 -1.54 2.11
CA VAL A 140 2.24 -0.80 2.39
C VAL A 140 3.33 -0.98 1.32
N LEU A 141 3.01 -1.61 0.20
CA LEU A 141 3.98 -1.85 -0.87
C LEU A 141 3.94 -0.71 -1.89
N ASN A 142 5.12 -0.22 -2.29
CA ASN A 142 5.22 0.65 -3.47
C ASN A 142 5.23 -0.16 -4.77
N GLU A 143 4.29 -1.10 -4.88
CA GLU A 143 3.96 -1.82 -6.10
C GLU A 143 2.47 -1.61 -6.31
N TRP A 144 2.07 -1.18 -7.51
CA TRP A 144 0.69 -0.75 -7.79
C TRP A 144 -0.02 -1.69 -8.73
N ASP A 145 0.66 -2.21 -9.74
CA ASP A 145 0.00 -2.95 -10.80
C ASP A 145 -0.56 -4.29 -10.31
N ARG A 146 0.25 -5.10 -9.63
CA ARG A 146 -0.13 -6.42 -9.13
C ARG A 146 -0.99 -6.30 -7.88
N SER A 147 -0.63 -5.41 -6.96
CA SER A 147 -1.37 -5.21 -5.71
C SER A 147 -2.78 -4.66 -5.94
N VAL A 148 -2.98 -3.69 -6.85
CA VAL A 148 -4.30 -3.16 -7.19
C VAL A 148 -5.14 -4.22 -7.87
N ARG A 149 -4.58 -4.99 -8.81
CA ARG A 149 -5.30 -6.12 -9.43
C ARG A 149 -5.74 -7.14 -8.38
N ALA A 150 -4.86 -7.48 -7.45
CA ALA A 150 -5.15 -8.45 -6.40
C ALA A 150 -6.22 -7.91 -5.42
N PHE A 151 -6.09 -6.66 -4.98
CA PHE A 151 -7.07 -5.94 -4.17
C PHE A 151 -8.46 -5.95 -4.80
N ARG A 152 -8.56 -5.59 -6.09
CA ARG A 152 -9.84 -5.57 -6.81
C ARG A 152 -10.47 -6.96 -6.90
N LYS A 153 -9.67 -7.99 -7.18
CA LYS A 153 -10.16 -9.36 -7.23
C LYS A 153 -10.67 -9.82 -5.86
N HIS A 154 -9.94 -9.48 -4.80
CA HIS A 154 -10.28 -9.85 -3.43
C HIS A 154 -11.56 -9.18 -2.95
N PHE A 155 -11.73 -7.88 -3.19
CA PHE A 155 -12.89 -7.12 -2.73
C PHE A 155 -13.99 -6.95 -3.78
N ILE A 156 -14.17 -7.94 -4.66
CA ILE A 156 -15.28 -7.96 -5.62
C ILE A 156 -16.65 -8.03 -4.93
N ARG A 157 -16.70 -8.68 -3.77
CA ARG A 157 -17.86 -8.75 -2.88
C ARG A 157 -17.34 -8.63 -1.45
N THR A 158 -17.81 -7.65 -0.70
CA THR A 158 -17.37 -7.45 0.68
C THR A 158 -18.39 -6.65 1.47
N ASP A 159 -18.51 -6.95 2.75
CA ASP A 159 -19.33 -6.26 3.74
C ASP A 159 -18.62 -6.37 5.11
N GLY A 160 -19.26 -5.86 6.18
CA GLY A 160 -18.77 -6.01 7.55
C GLY A 160 -17.28 -5.69 7.72
N THR A 161 -16.54 -6.63 8.33
CA THR A 161 -15.09 -6.53 8.57
C THR A 161 -14.28 -6.45 7.29
N GLY A 162 -14.71 -7.13 6.22
CA GLY A 162 -14.08 -7.01 4.91
C GLY A 162 -14.16 -5.61 4.31
N GLY A 163 -15.32 -4.96 4.49
CA GLY A 163 -15.51 -3.57 4.11
C GLY A 163 -14.56 -2.63 4.88
N GLU A 164 -14.30 -2.91 6.15
CA GLU A 164 -13.31 -2.19 6.94
C GLU A 164 -11.89 -2.43 6.42
N ALA A 165 -11.49 -3.68 6.17
CA ALA A 165 -10.19 -4.01 5.61
C ALA A 165 -9.94 -3.33 4.26
N LYS A 166 -10.98 -3.25 3.41
CA LYS A 166 -10.95 -2.49 2.16
C LYS A 166 -10.68 -1.00 2.40
N ARG A 167 -11.39 -0.37 3.35
CA ARG A 167 -11.19 1.05 3.69
C ARG A 167 -9.79 1.29 4.24
N THR A 168 -9.30 0.42 5.12
CA THR A 168 -7.95 0.49 5.69
C THR A 168 -6.86 0.37 4.62
N PHE A 169 -7.04 -0.52 3.64
CA PHE A 169 -6.12 -0.62 2.50
C PHE A 169 -6.04 0.70 1.72
N LEU A 170 -7.19 1.28 1.38
CA LEU A 170 -7.26 2.54 0.63
C LEU A 170 -6.66 3.70 1.43
N ALA A 171 -7.03 3.84 2.71
CA ALA A 171 -6.51 4.90 3.59
C ALA A 171 -4.98 4.80 3.77
N THR A 172 -4.46 3.58 3.93
CA THR A 172 -3.01 3.34 4.06
C THR A 172 -2.28 3.72 2.76
N ARG A 173 -2.82 3.36 1.60
CA ARG A 173 -2.23 3.73 0.30
C ARG A 173 -2.29 5.23 0.04
N ALA A 174 -3.41 5.88 0.33
CA ALA A 174 -3.56 7.34 0.20
C ALA A 174 -2.57 8.10 1.11
N PHE A 175 -2.32 7.57 2.31
CA PHE A 175 -1.37 8.16 3.24
C PHE A 175 0.10 7.96 2.84
N LEU A 176 0.48 6.73 2.49
CA LEU A 176 1.88 6.40 2.19
C LEU A 176 2.33 6.91 0.81
N TYR A 177 1.39 7.03 -0.13
CA TYR A 177 1.69 7.29 -1.54
C TYR A 177 0.65 8.22 -2.18
N PRO A 178 0.47 9.44 -1.67
CA PRO A 178 -0.65 10.31 -2.04
C PRO A 178 -0.72 10.61 -3.54
N GLU A 179 0.41 10.89 -4.20
CA GLU A 179 0.46 11.21 -5.63
C GLU A 179 0.03 10.01 -6.48
N LYS A 180 0.59 8.83 -6.20
CA LYS A 180 0.29 7.61 -6.94
C LYS A 180 -1.12 7.10 -6.65
N TYR A 181 -1.62 7.31 -5.42
CA TYR A 181 -3.00 7.04 -5.08
C TYR A 181 -3.96 7.91 -5.89
N ALA A 182 -3.68 9.21 -6.02
CA ALA A 182 -4.50 10.12 -6.82
C ALA A 182 -4.54 9.71 -8.30
N GLU A 183 -3.40 9.28 -8.87
CA GLU A 183 -3.32 8.74 -10.25
C GLU A 183 -4.16 7.46 -10.42
N MET A 184 -4.13 6.57 -9.43
CA MET A 184 -4.72 5.23 -9.49
C MET A 184 -6.13 5.14 -8.89
N ARG A 185 -6.67 6.25 -8.35
CA ARG A 185 -7.93 6.26 -7.59
C ARG A 185 -9.07 5.64 -8.37
N ASP A 186 -9.23 6.03 -9.64
CA ASP A 186 -10.29 5.49 -10.49
C ASP A 186 -10.11 3.98 -10.70
N ALA A 187 -8.88 3.48 -10.82
CA ALA A 187 -8.63 2.05 -10.93
C ALA A 187 -8.95 1.29 -9.63
N LEU A 188 -8.73 1.90 -8.47
CA LEU A 188 -8.99 1.33 -7.15
C LEU A 188 -10.48 1.33 -6.78
N GLU A 189 -11.17 2.42 -7.09
CA GLU A 189 -12.54 2.69 -6.65
C GLU A 189 -13.59 2.39 -7.72
N ALA A 190 -13.18 2.17 -8.99
CA ALA A 190 -14.11 1.84 -10.06
C ALA A 190 -14.96 0.62 -9.69
N PRO A 191 -16.30 0.71 -9.88
CA PRO A 191 -17.17 -0.43 -9.78
C PRO A 191 -16.63 -1.56 -10.65
N ILE A 192 -16.49 -2.75 -10.08
CA ILE A 192 -16.15 -3.92 -10.88
C ILE A 192 -17.38 -4.24 -11.72
N LYS A 193 -17.30 -3.90 -13.01
CA LYS A 193 -18.34 -4.27 -13.97
C LYS A 193 -18.36 -5.78 -14.06
N TRP A 194 -19.43 -6.37 -13.54
CA TRP A 194 -19.74 -7.78 -13.75
C TRP A 194 -19.81 -8.03 -15.26
N PRO A 195 -19.21 -9.10 -15.81
CA PRO A 195 -19.88 -9.74 -16.93
C PRO A 195 -21.29 -10.05 -16.40
N GLN A 196 -22.31 -9.47 -17.02
CA GLN A 196 -23.70 -9.82 -16.74
C GLN A 196 -23.73 -11.34 -16.60
N PRO A 197 -24.33 -11.91 -15.53
CA PRO A 197 -24.54 -13.35 -15.50
C PRO A 197 -25.13 -13.68 -16.87
N LEU A 198 -24.51 -14.64 -17.57
CA LEU A 198 -25.15 -15.24 -18.72
C LEU A 198 -26.44 -15.81 -18.16
N MET A 199 -27.51 -15.00 -18.21
CA MET A 199 -28.86 -15.46 -18.03
C MET A 199 -28.92 -16.69 -18.93
N PRO A 200 -29.21 -17.88 -18.39
CA PRO A 200 -29.34 -19.06 -19.24
C PRO A 200 -30.27 -18.63 -20.35
N ALA A 201 -29.80 -18.73 -21.60
CA ALA A 201 -30.54 -18.33 -22.78
C ALA A 201 -31.96 -18.84 -22.58
N GLY A 202 -32.91 -17.89 -22.57
CA GLY A 202 -34.30 -18.20 -22.31
C GLY A 202 -34.65 -19.46 -23.10
N LYS A 203 -35.16 -20.47 -22.42
CA LYS A 203 -35.96 -21.47 -23.12
C LYS A 203 -37.22 -20.75 -23.58
N GLU A 204 -37.11 -20.00 -24.67
CA GLU A 204 -38.24 -19.65 -25.51
C GLU A 204 -38.70 -20.96 -26.16
N GLU A 205 -39.62 -21.61 -25.44
CA GLU A 205 -40.90 -22.06 -25.97
C GLU A 205 -41.03 -22.07 -27.50
N GLN A 206 -41.04 -23.26 -28.09
CA GLN A 206 -41.94 -23.58 -29.21
C GLN A 206 -42.42 -25.03 -29.00
N ASP A 207 -43.63 -25.24 -28.51
CA ASP A 207 -44.93 -25.19 -29.19
C ASP A 207 -45.35 -26.51 -29.83
N SER A 208 -46.67 -26.71 -29.76
CA SER A 208 -47.50 -27.54 -30.64
C SER A 208 -47.68 -29.04 -30.31
N LEU A 209 -48.84 -29.31 -29.68
CA LEU A 209 -49.94 -30.09 -30.26
C LEU A 209 -49.57 -31.38 -31.00
N GLY A 210 -49.98 -32.54 -30.47
CA GLY A 210 -50.11 -33.73 -31.30
C GLY A 210 -50.42 -35.05 -30.63
N LYS A 211 -51.69 -35.22 -30.25
CA LYS A 211 -52.43 -36.47 -29.93
C LYS A 211 -52.32 -37.04 -28.51
#